data_AF-A0A5B8LU11-F1
#
_entry.id   AF-A0A5B8LU11-F1
#
_cell.length_a   1.000
_cell.length_b   1.000
_cell.length_c   1.000
_cell.angle_alpha   90.00
_cell.angle_beta   90.00
_cell.angle_gamma   90.00
#
_symmetry.space_group_name_H-M   'P 1'
#
loop_
_entity.id
_entity.type
_entity.pdbx_description
1 polymer ?
#
loop_
_entity_poly.entity_id
_entity_poly.type
_entity_poly.pdbx_seq_one_letter_code
_entity_poly.pdbx_strand_id
1 'polypeptide(L)'
;MPARTCLPISSTRTNCTPRPMPSPCGRPPASACRATDHKPVPRWNLPQSRSIPALFQRHPRDSSMAASILHPLDKKSAGLAFILGLVAILGALASQFIGGLVPCELCLEQRLAYYWGLPLLLLVLLTWNRLPLTVWYIAMAIVTAIFIWGAYMGVFHAGVEWGFWPGPTACTGIGETMDFNALSNLTPVIGCDVVQFRFLGISLAGYNALVSVAIVALLGISIAAQMRHRRG
;
A
#
# COMPACT_ATOMS: atom_id res chain seq x y z
N MET A 1 38.26 18.93 -60.26
CA MET A 1 37.89 20.36 -60.09
C MET A 1 37.64 20.60 -58.59
N PRO A 2 38.04 21.77 -58.07
CA PRO A 2 39.14 21.96 -57.08
C PRO A 2 38.65 22.02 -55.61
N ALA A 3 39.44 21.67 -54.59
CA ALA A 3 40.53 22.43 -53.93
C ALA A 3 40.08 23.85 -53.49
N ARG A 4 40.29 24.35 -52.27
CA ARG A 4 41.41 24.32 -51.30
C ARG A 4 40.80 24.63 -49.90
N THR A 5 41.43 24.42 -48.74
CA THR A 5 42.50 25.21 -48.05
C THR A 5 42.25 24.89 -46.54
N CYS A 6 43.15 24.74 -45.57
CA CYS A 6 44.45 25.35 -45.28
C CYS A 6 45.30 24.38 -44.42
N LEU A 7 46.61 24.36 -44.69
CA LEU A 7 47.71 24.14 -43.73
C LEU A 7 47.94 25.45 -42.93
N PRO A 8 48.97 25.58 -42.05
CA PRO A 8 49.39 24.80 -40.89
C PRO A 8 49.60 25.75 -39.67
N ILE A 9 50.20 25.27 -38.56
CA ILE A 9 51.14 25.95 -37.62
C ILE A 9 51.29 24.96 -36.44
N SER A 10 52.35 24.15 -36.43
CA SER A 10 53.68 24.41 -35.85
C SER A 10 53.76 24.17 -34.34
N SER A 11 54.62 23.19 -34.03
CA SER A 11 55.19 22.73 -32.77
C SER A 11 55.02 23.59 -31.51
N THR A 12 54.54 22.96 -30.44
CA THR A 12 55.22 23.02 -29.13
C THR A 12 54.84 21.82 -28.25
N ARG A 13 55.89 21.09 -27.84
CA ARG A 13 56.07 20.26 -26.63
C ARG A 13 54.93 19.41 -26.03
N THR A 14 55.35 18.18 -25.71
CA THR A 14 55.05 17.37 -24.51
C THR A 14 53.66 16.76 -24.31
N ASN A 15 53.67 15.42 -24.29
CA ASN A 15 52.91 14.48 -23.45
C ASN A 15 51.37 14.51 -23.42
N CYS A 16 50.78 13.40 -23.89
CA CYS A 16 49.97 12.40 -23.15
C CYS A 16 48.69 11.92 -23.87
N THR A 17 48.67 10.61 -24.16
CA THR A 17 47.49 9.68 -24.26
C THR A 17 46.50 9.87 -25.43
N PRO A 18 45.54 8.95 -25.70
CA PRO A 18 45.47 7.46 -25.59
C PRO A 18 44.89 6.74 -26.86
N ARG A 19 45.16 5.42 -26.99
CA ARG A 19 44.49 4.36 -27.83
C ARG A 19 44.43 4.54 -29.37
N PRO A 20 44.39 3.44 -30.18
CA PRO A 20 43.09 2.85 -30.59
C PRO A 20 43.08 1.31 -30.77
N MET A 21 41.88 0.72 -30.82
CA MET A 21 41.58 -0.60 -31.40
C MET A 21 41.62 -0.55 -32.94
N PRO A 22 41.73 -1.71 -33.62
CA PRO A 22 40.94 -1.89 -34.85
C PRO A 22 40.22 -3.25 -34.95
N SER A 23 38.92 -3.15 -35.23
CA SER A 23 38.03 -3.81 -36.20
C SER A 23 38.24 -5.26 -36.74
N PRO A 24 37.14 -5.91 -37.20
CA PRO A 24 37.01 -7.35 -37.43
C PRO A 24 37.19 -7.76 -38.89
N CYS A 25 37.69 -8.97 -39.19
CA CYS A 25 37.65 -9.55 -40.54
C CYS A 25 37.85 -11.07 -40.55
N GLY A 26 36.90 -11.78 -41.18
CA GLY A 26 37.15 -12.92 -42.08
C GLY A 26 37.52 -14.29 -41.49
N ARG A 27 36.69 -15.31 -41.75
CA ARG A 27 37.07 -16.73 -41.64
C ARG A 27 38.02 -17.12 -42.79
N PRO A 28 39.14 -17.81 -42.54
CA PRO A 28 39.89 -18.50 -43.58
C PRO A 28 39.37 -19.94 -43.84
N PRO A 29 39.59 -20.48 -45.06
CA PRO A 29 38.96 -21.71 -45.56
C PRO A 29 39.63 -23.00 -45.07
N ALA A 30 38.83 -24.07 -45.05
CA ALA A 30 39.24 -25.43 -44.75
C ALA A 30 40.14 -25.99 -45.87
N SER A 31 41.44 -26.13 -45.61
CA SER A 31 42.27 -27.09 -46.34
C SER A 31 43.48 -27.53 -45.51
N ALA A 32 43.67 -28.85 -45.48
CA ALA A 32 44.90 -29.56 -45.18
C ALA A 32 45.50 -29.44 -43.76
N CYS A 33 44.89 -30.13 -42.78
CA CYS A 33 45.67 -30.67 -41.66
C CYS A 33 46.06 -32.12 -41.97
N ARG A 34 47.33 -32.29 -42.32
CA ARG A 34 48.02 -33.56 -42.51
C ARG A 34 48.15 -34.26 -41.15
N ALA A 35 47.68 -35.49 -41.07
CA ALA A 35 47.82 -36.34 -39.89
C ALA A 35 49.31 -36.54 -39.57
N THR A 36 49.72 -36.14 -38.36
CA THR A 36 51.00 -36.53 -37.79
C THR A 36 50.73 -37.41 -36.59
N ASP A 37 51.50 -38.49 -36.51
CA ASP A 37 51.47 -39.55 -35.51
C ASP A 37 51.40 -39.01 -34.08
N HIS A 38 50.27 -39.24 -33.40
CA HIS A 38 50.18 -39.09 -31.96
C HIS A 38 50.19 -40.48 -31.31
N LYS A 39 51.28 -40.75 -30.58
CA LYS A 39 51.42 -41.91 -29.70
C LYS A 39 50.24 -41.99 -28.70
N PRO A 40 49.76 -43.19 -28.34
CA PRO A 40 48.68 -43.33 -27.39
C PRO A 40 49.12 -42.89 -25.98
N VAL A 41 48.39 -41.92 -25.41
CA VAL A 41 48.52 -41.50 -24.01
C VAL A 41 47.82 -42.54 -23.13
N PRO A 42 48.42 -42.99 -22.01
CA PRO A 42 47.76 -43.95 -21.13
C PRO A 42 46.51 -43.35 -20.48
N ARG A 43 45.42 -44.11 -20.57
CA ARG A 43 44.11 -43.80 -20.00
C ARG A 43 44.18 -43.95 -18.48
N TRP A 44 44.35 -42.83 -17.78
CA TRP A 44 44.18 -42.79 -16.33
C TRP A 44 42.69 -42.96 -16.00
N ASN A 45 42.34 -44.08 -15.37
CA ASN A 45 41.00 -44.32 -14.83
C ASN A 45 40.76 -43.35 -13.67
N LEU A 46 39.88 -42.37 -13.88
CA LEU A 46 39.36 -41.53 -12.80
C LEU A 46 38.47 -42.40 -11.89
N PRO A 47 38.68 -42.38 -10.57
CA PRO A 47 37.79 -43.07 -9.64
C PRO A 47 36.43 -42.38 -9.68
N GLN A 48 35.39 -43.20 -9.88
CA GLN A 48 33.98 -42.83 -9.87
C GLN A 48 33.68 -41.96 -8.65
N SER A 49 33.43 -40.67 -8.88
CA SER A 49 33.15 -39.69 -7.84
C SER A 49 31.94 -40.17 -7.05
N ARG A 50 32.20 -40.43 -5.77
CA ARG A 50 31.21 -40.86 -4.78
C ARG A 50 29.99 -39.95 -4.83
N SER A 51 28.83 -40.59 -4.74
CA SER A 51 27.54 -39.99 -4.46
C SER A 51 27.66 -38.91 -3.37
N ILE A 52 27.32 -37.68 -3.74
CA ILE A 52 27.12 -36.59 -2.78
C ILE A 52 25.95 -37.01 -1.87
N PRO A 53 26.11 -37.06 -0.54
CA PRO A 53 25.03 -37.43 0.35
C PRO A 53 23.93 -36.36 0.29
N ALA A 54 22.70 -36.81 0.09
CA ALA A 54 21.47 -36.02 0.07
C ALA A 54 21.09 -35.50 1.47
N LEU A 55 21.99 -34.77 2.14
CA LEU A 55 21.82 -34.31 3.52
C LEU A 55 21.42 -32.83 3.64
N PHE A 56 21.14 -32.15 2.53
CA PHE A 56 20.63 -30.78 2.54
C PHE A 56 19.40 -30.60 1.65
N GLN A 57 18.41 -31.48 1.80
CA GLN A 57 17.05 -31.17 1.37
C GLN A 57 16.42 -30.29 2.45
N ARG A 58 16.40 -28.96 2.24
CA ARG A 58 15.54 -28.07 3.05
C ARG A 58 14.12 -28.60 2.94
N HIS A 59 13.58 -29.11 4.03
CA HIS A 59 12.21 -29.57 4.11
C HIS A 59 11.25 -28.41 3.74
N PRO A 60 10.40 -28.54 2.71
CA PRO A 60 9.40 -27.52 2.37
C PRO A 60 8.20 -27.49 3.33
N ARG A 61 8.22 -28.26 4.42
CA ARG A 61 7.10 -28.39 5.35
C ARG A 61 6.76 -27.09 6.09
N ASP A 62 7.75 -26.23 6.37
CA ASP A 62 7.52 -24.99 7.11
C ASP A 62 6.83 -23.92 6.25
N SER A 63 7.18 -23.84 4.96
CA SER A 63 6.55 -22.91 4.02
C SER A 63 5.09 -23.29 3.71
N SER A 64 4.77 -24.58 3.71
CA SER A 64 3.43 -25.08 3.38
C SER A 64 2.41 -24.85 4.51
N MET A 65 2.83 -24.94 5.78
CA MET A 65 1.97 -24.62 6.92
C MET A 65 1.72 -23.11 7.07
N ALA A 66 2.74 -22.27 6.83
CA ALA A 66 2.56 -20.82 6.87
C ALA A 66 1.63 -20.32 5.75
N ALA A 67 1.76 -20.83 4.52
CA ALA A 67 0.90 -20.45 3.40
C ALA A 67 -0.57 -20.84 3.62
N SER A 68 -0.82 -22.01 4.23
CA SER A 68 -2.20 -22.49 4.50
C SER A 68 -2.91 -21.74 5.64
N ILE A 69 -2.17 -21.17 6.60
CA ILE A 69 -2.75 -20.35 7.69
C ILE A 69 -2.98 -18.90 7.24
N LEU A 70 -2.16 -18.36 6.34
CA LEU A 70 -2.24 -16.96 5.89
C LEU A 70 -3.42 -16.69 4.93
N HIS A 71 -3.82 -17.68 4.12
CA HIS A 71 -4.93 -17.57 3.16
C HIS A 71 -6.35 -17.49 3.76
N PRO A 72 -6.65 -18.00 4.97
CA PRO A 72 -7.89 -17.67 5.64
C PRO A 72 -7.80 -16.37 6.44
N LEU A 73 -6.59 -15.89 6.78
CA LEU A 73 -6.40 -14.73 7.64
C LEU A 73 -6.67 -13.40 6.92
N ASP A 74 -6.28 -13.27 5.65
CA ASP A 74 -6.50 -12.09 4.81
C ASP A 74 -7.99 -11.70 4.68
N LYS A 75 -8.84 -12.68 4.35
CA LYS A 75 -10.28 -12.47 4.18
C LYS A 75 -10.98 -12.33 5.53
N LYS A 76 -10.55 -13.06 6.55
CA LYS A 76 -11.10 -12.94 7.90
C LYS A 76 -10.82 -11.56 8.50
N SER A 77 -9.62 -11.00 8.33
CA SER A 77 -9.29 -9.68 8.87
C SER A 77 -10.07 -8.57 8.17
N ALA A 78 -10.19 -8.63 6.84
CA ALA A 78 -11.03 -7.70 6.08
C ALA A 78 -12.52 -7.83 6.43
N GLY A 79 -13.01 -9.06 6.64
CA GLY A 79 -14.37 -9.31 7.13
C GLY A 79 -14.61 -8.74 8.53
N LEU A 80 -13.66 -8.91 9.45
CA LEU A 80 -13.73 -8.32 10.79
C LEU A 80 -13.75 -6.79 10.73
N ALA A 81 -12.93 -6.19 9.86
CA ALA A 81 -12.91 -4.75 9.65
C ALA A 81 -14.29 -4.23 9.17
N PHE A 82 -14.92 -4.96 8.24
CA PHE A 82 -16.26 -4.63 7.77
C PHE A 82 -17.31 -4.72 8.90
N ILE A 83 -17.29 -5.79 9.69
CA ILE A 83 -18.23 -5.95 10.81
C ILE A 83 -18.04 -4.85 11.86
N LEU A 84 -16.79 -4.52 12.22
CA LEU A 84 -16.49 -3.44 13.15
C LEU A 84 -17.03 -2.09 12.65
N GLY A 85 -16.78 -1.76 11.38
CA GLY A 85 -17.30 -0.52 10.81
C GLY A 85 -18.83 -0.51 10.71
N LEU A 86 -19.45 -1.64 10.39
CA LEU A 86 -20.91 -1.76 10.36
C LEU A 86 -21.53 -1.56 11.76
N VAL A 87 -20.95 -2.17 12.79
CA VAL A 87 -21.40 -1.98 14.17
C VAL A 87 -21.22 -0.52 14.60
N ALA A 88 -20.12 0.13 14.20
CA ALA A 88 -19.87 1.54 14.55
C ALA A 88 -20.88 2.48 13.91
N ILE A 89 -21.18 2.34 12.61
CA ILE A 89 -22.17 3.20 11.95
C ILE A 89 -23.59 2.94 12.47
N LEU A 90 -23.95 1.68 12.74
CA LEU A 90 -25.22 1.35 13.37
C LEU A 90 -25.32 1.92 14.78
N GLY A 91 -24.23 1.87 15.55
CA GLY A 91 -24.14 2.51 16.87
C GLY A 91 -24.35 4.03 16.78
N ALA A 92 -23.73 4.68 15.79
CA ALA A 92 -23.89 6.11 15.56
C ALA A 92 -25.35 6.48 15.17
N LEU A 93 -25.99 5.70 14.30
CA LEU A 93 -27.38 5.91 13.92
C LEU A 93 -28.34 5.62 15.09
N ALA A 94 -28.08 4.57 15.87
CA ALA A 94 -28.83 4.26 17.08
C ALA A 94 -28.70 5.41 18.10
N SER A 95 -27.50 5.95 18.32
CA SER A 95 -27.31 7.09 19.21
C SER A 95 -28.07 8.35 18.77
N GLN A 96 -28.28 8.52 17.46
CA GLN A 96 -29.08 9.63 16.94
C GLN A 96 -30.59 9.39 17.09
N PHE A 97 -31.10 8.25 16.61
CA PHE A 97 -32.54 7.99 16.57
C PHE A 97 -33.12 7.49 17.90
N ILE A 98 -32.34 6.73 18.67
CA ILE A 98 -32.76 6.15 19.95
C ILE A 98 -32.22 6.99 21.11
N GLY A 99 -30.99 7.49 21.00
CA GLY A 99 -30.34 8.32 22.02
C GLY A 99 -30.71 9.81 21.97
N GLY A 100 -31.36 10.28 20.90
CA GLY A 100 -31.73 11.69 20.72
C GLY A 100 -30.53 12.64 20.56
N LEU A 101 -29.34 12.11 20.25
CA LEU A 101 -28.11 12.89 20.10
C LEU A 101 -28.08 13.58 18.72
N VAL A 102 -27.92 14.90 18.71
CA VAL A 102 -27.92 15.72 17.49
C VAL A 102 -26.51 15.75 16.88
N PRO A 103 -26.27 15.19 15.68
CA PRO A 103 -24.92 15.19 15.13
C PRO A 103 -24.46 16.61 14.79
N CYS A 104 -23.24 16.96 15.16
CA CYS A 104 -22.56 18.15 14.65
C CYS A 104 -22.01 17.92 13.23
N GLU A 105 -21.55 18.98 12.57
CA GLU A 105 -20.99 18.91 11.21
C GLU A 105 -19.81 17.93 11.14
N LEU A 106 -18.89 17.99 12.11
CA LEU A 106 -17.71 17.14 12.16
C LEU A 106 -18.07 15.65 12.41
N CYS A 107 -19.18 15.38 13.09
CA CYS A 107 -19.74 14.03 13.23
C CYS A 107 -20.28 13.50 11.90
N LEU A 108 -20.92 14.35 11.10
CA LEU A 108 -21.43 13.97 9.78
C LEU A 108 -20.28 13.67 8.81
N GLU A 109 -19.22 14.49 8.82
CA GLU A 109 -18.04 14.25 8.00
C GLU A 109 -17.35 12.92 8.35
N GLN A 110 -17.28 12.56 9.63
CA GLN A 110 -16.75 11.26 10.06
C GLN A 110 -17.58 10.08 9.53
N ARG A 111 -18.90 10.24 9.39
CA ARG A 111 -19.79 9.21 8.83
C ARG A 111 -19.56 9.00 7.33
N LEU A 112 -19.09 10.01 6.59
CA LEU A 112 -18.76 9.87 5.17
C LEU A 112 -17.71 8.77 4.94
N ALA A 113 -16.75 8.63 5.87
CA ALA A 113 -15.75 7.56 5.78
C ALA A 113 -16.40 6.17 5.79
N TYR A 114 -17.45 5.96 6.59
CA TYR A 114 -18.19 4.69 6.62
C TYR A 114 -19.11 4.54 5.42
N TYR A 115 -19.77 5.62 4.98
CA TYR A 115 -20.67 5.58 3.83
C TYR A 115 -19.97 5.27 2.51
N TRP A 116 -18.72 5.69 2.34
CA TRP A 116 -17.92 5.35 1.17
C TRP A 116 -17.05 4.12 1.38
N GLY A 117 -16.44 3.99 2.56
CA GLY A 117 -15.52 2.90 2.88
C GLY A 117 -16.20 1.54 3.00
N LEU A 118 -17.37 1.45 3.64
CA LEU A 118 -18.05 0.16 3.84
C LEU A 118 -18.62 -0.44 2.56
N PRO A 119 -19.33 0.30 1.68
CA PRO A 119 -19.81 -0.28 0.42
C PRO A 119 -18.67 -0.74 -0.48
N LEU A 120 -17.57 0.03 -0.53
CA LEU A 120 -16.39 -0.35 -1.29
C LEU A 120 -15.74 -1.62 -0.71
N LEU A 121 -15.58 -1.70 0.61
CA LEU A 121 -15.05 -2.89 1.28
C LEU A 121 -15.97 -4.11 1.08
N LEU A 122 -17.29 -3.93 1.14
CA LEU A 122 -18.27 -4.97 0.87
C LEU A 122 -18.13 -5.50 -0.56
N LEU A 123 -17.99 -4.61 -1.55
CA LEU A 123 -17.80 -4.99 -2.94
C LEU A 123 -16.52 -5.82 -3.11
N VAL A 124 -15.43 -5.42 -2.47
CA VAL A 124 -14.16 -6.18 -2.46
C VAL A 124 -14.37 -7.56 -1.82
N LEU A 125 -15.08 -7.65 -0.69
CA LEU A 125 -15.38 -8.92 -0.01
C LEU A 125 -16.25 -9.87 -0.85
N LEU A 126 -17.24 -9.35 -1.57
CA LEU A 126 -18.12 -10.12 -2.46
C LEU A 126 -17.38 -10.61 -3.71
N THR A 127 -16.44 -9.81 -4.22
CA THR A 127 -15.69 -10.11 -5.43
C THR A 127 -14.28 -10.65 -5.16
N TRP A 128 -13.98 -11.04 -3.92
CA TRP A 128 -12.64 -11.44 -3.45
C TRP A 128 -11.92 -12.44 -4.35
N ASN A 129 -12.64 -13.48 -4.81
CA ASN A 129 -12.08 -14.55 -5.64
C ASN A 129 -12.18 -14.26 -7.15
N ARG A 130 -12.85 -13.17 -7.55
CA ARG A 130 -13.12 -12.79 -8.95
C ARG A 130 -12.22 -11.64 -9.41
N LEU A 131 -11.66 -10.86 -8.48
CA LEU A 131 -10.87 -9.67 -8.78
C LEU A 131 -9.45 -10.02 -9.23
N PRO A 132 -8.92 -9.36 -10.28
CA PRO A 132 -7.50 -9.39 -10.54
C PRO A 132 -6.77 -8.71 -9.38
N LEU A 133 -5.64 -9.28 -8.98
CA LEU A 133 -4.93 -8.88 -7.76
C LEU A 133 -4.54 -7.39 -7.74
N THR A 134 -4.16 -6.82 -8.89
CA THR A 134 -3.82 -5.39 -9.00
C THR A 134 -5.02 -4.52 -8.59
N VAL A 135 -6.22 -4.87 -9.04
CA VAL A 135 -7.45 -4.14 -8.70
C VAL A 135 -7.79 -4.34 -7.23
N TRP A 136 -7.57 -5.54 -6.67
CA TRP A 136 -7.74 -5.79 -5.24
C TRP A 136 -6.84 -4.89 -4.39
N TYR A 137 -5.55 -4.76 -4.73
CA TYR A 137 -4.62 -3.89 -3.98
C TYR A 137 -5.02 -2.42 -4.09
N ILE A 138 -5.43 -1.95 -5.27
CA ILE A 138 -5.90 -0.57 -5.46
C ILE A 138 -7.15 -0.33 -4.61
N ALA A 139 -8.14 -1.23 -4.68
CA ALA A 139 -9.37 -1.09 -3.93
C ALA A 139 -9.12 -1.10 -2.41
N MET A 140 -8.29 -2.02 -1.91
CA MET A 140 -7.92 -2.07 -0.50
C MET A 140 -7.14 -0.83 -0.06
N ALA A 141 -6.27 -0.28 -0.90
CA ALA A 141 -5.56 0.96 -0.62
C ALA A 141 -6.52 2.15 -0.53
N ILE A 142 -7.50 2.24 -1.43
CA ILE A 142 -8.54 3.28 -1.40
C ILE A 142 -9.37 3.17 -0.12
N VAL A 143 -9.88 1.98 0.21
CA VAL A 143 -10.63 1.76 1.46
C VAL A 143 -9.79 2.16 2.67
N THR A 144 -8.52 1.74 2.70
CA THR A 144 -7.61 2.06 3.81
C THR A 144 -7.40 3.58 3.92
N ALA A 145 -7.22 4.29 2.81
CA ALA A 145 -7.06 5.74 2.79
C ALA A 145 -8.32 6.46 3.33
N ILE A 146 -9.52 5.97 2.98
CA ILE A 146 -10.79 6.51 3.50
C ILE A 146 -10.87 6.36 5.02
N PHE A 147 -10.48 5.20 5.57
CA PHE A 147 -10.50 5.00 7.03
C PHE A 147 -9.34 5.70 7.75
N ILE A 148 -8.20 5.92 7.09
CA ILE A 148 -7.13 6.80 7.61
C ILE A 148 -7.66 8.23 7.74
N TRP A 149 -8.37 8.72 6.73
CA TRP A 149 -9.05 10.02 6.80
C TRP A 149 -10.07 10.06 7.95
N GLY A 150 -10.91 9.03 8.08
CA GLY A 150 -11.86 8.91 9.19
C GLY A 150 -11.19 8.92 10.57
N ALA A 151 -10.07 8.21 10.71
CA ALA A 151 -9.26 8.20 11.94
C ALA A 151 -8.67 9.59 12.25
N TYR A 152 -8.11 10.25 11.23
CA TYR A 152 -7.59 11.60 11.35
C TYR A 152 -8.67 12.57 11.83
N MET A 153 -9.84 12.56 11.20
CA MET A 153 -10.97 13.41 11.57
C MET A 153 -11.51 13.09 12.98
N GLY A 154 -11.54 11.81 13.35
CA GLY A 154 -11.92 11.39 14.71
C GLY A 154 -10.95 11.88 15.78
N VAL A 155 -9.64 11.74 15.54
CA VAL A 155 -8.61 12.28 16.45
C VAL A 155 -8.72 13.79 16.54
N PHE A 156 -8.89 14.46 15.39
CA PHE A 156 -9.10 15.91 15.33
C PHE A 156 -10.30 16.32 16.17
N HIS A 157 -11.46 15.69 15.98
CA HIS A 157 -12.66 16.01 16.75
C HIS A 157 -12.48 15.74 18.25
N ALA A 158 -11.93 14.59 18.63
CA ALA A 158 -11.66 14.27 20.03
C ALA A 158 -10.71 15.28 20.71
N GLY A 159 -9.73 15.81 19.98
CA GLY A 159 -8.86 16.85 20.52
C GLY A 159 -9.48 18.25 20.55
N VAL A 160 -10.45 18.57 19.67
CA VAL A 160 -11.30 19.78 19.84
C VAL A 160 -12.07 19.68 21.15
N GLU A 161 -12.70 18.53 21.41
CA GLU A 161 -13.48 18.27 22.62
C GLU A 161 -12.63 18.22 23.91
N TRP A 162 -11.31 18.00 23.79
CA TRP A 162 -10.36 18.10 24.89
C TRP A 162 -9.69 19.48 24.98
N GLY A 163 -9.97 20.38 24.05
CA GLY A 163 -9.42 21.73 24.02
C GLY A 163 -7.95 21.81 23.59
N PHE A 164 -7.42 20.79 22.91
CA PHE A 164 -6.06 20.83 22.37
C PHE A 164 -5.91 21.80 21.19
N TRP A 165 -6.98 22.01 20.42
CA TRP A 165 -7.03 22.93 19.29
C TRP A 165 -8.45 23.47 19.06
N PRO A 166 -8.60 24.64 18.42
CA PRO A 166 -9.92 25.19 18.13
C PRO A 166 -10.69 24.35 17.12
N GLY A 167 -12.02 24.30 17.29
CA GLY A 167 -12.92 23.71 16.30
C GLY A 167 -12.98 24.55 15.01
N PRO A 168 -13.35 23.95 13.86
CA PRO A 168 -13.47 24.66 12.60
C PRO A 168 -14.59 25.70 12.66
N THR A 169 -14.45 26.80 11.89
CA THR A 169 -15.40 27.92 11.90
C THR A 169 -16.83 27.51 11.55
N ALA A 170 -16.98 26.48 10.70
CA ALA A 170 -18.26 25.85 10.38
C ALA A 170 -19.04 25.35 11.62
N CYS A 171 -18.35 25.01 12.70
CA CYS A 171 -18.96 24.58 13.96
C CYS A 171 -19.17 25.71 14.99
N THR A 172 -18.69 26.93 14.70
CA THR A 172 -18.73 28.08 15.63
C THR A 172 -19.90 29.03 15.38
N GLY A 173 -20.74 28.76 14.38
CA GLY A 173 -21.88 29.62 14.01
C GLY A 173 -21.47 30.90 13.26
N ILE A 174 -20.17 31.08 12.95
CA ILE A 174 -19.64 32.21 12.20
C ILE A 174 -19.37 31.75 10.76
N GLY A 175 -20.44 31.55 10.00
CA GLY A 175 -20.35 31.34 8.54
C GLY A 175 -20.11 32.67 7.84
N GLU A 176 -19.20 32.70 6.86
CA GLU A 176 -18.72 33.92 6.19
C GLU A 176 -19.79 34.68 5.39
N THR A 177 -21.01 34.15 5.24
CA THR A 177 -22.15 34.84 4.63
C THR A 177 -23.46 34.36 5.26
N MET A 178 -24.03 35.17 6.16
CA MET A 178 -25.35 34.91 6.74
C MET A 178 -26.43 35.19 5.67
N ASP A 179 -26.85 34.17 4.93
CA ASP A 179 -28.05 34.25 4.09
C ASP A 179 -29.30 34.06 4.97
N PHE A 180 -30.04 35.15 5.19
CA PHE A 180 -31.24 35.18 6.02
C PHE A 180 -32.38 34.28 5.49
N ASN A 181 -32.34 33.82 4.23
CA ASN A 181 -33.30 32.84 3.70
C ASN A 181 -33.01 31.40 4.18
N ALA A 182 -31.77 31.06 4.51
CA ALA A 182 -31.38 29.76 5.04
C ALA A 182 -31.81 29.56 6.51
N LEU A 183 -32.21 30.64 7.19
CA LEU A 183 -32.69 30.64 8.58
C LEU A 183 -34.01 29.86 8.76
N SER A 184 -34.75 29.63 7.68
CA SER A 184 -36.03 28.90 7.69
C SER A 184 -35.88 27.37 7.71
N ASN A 185 -34.68 26.85 7.47
CA ASN A 185 -34.35 25.41 7.47
C ASN A 185 -33.30 25.04 8.54
N LEU A 186 -33.21 25.80 9.62
CA LEU A 186 -32.24 25.58 10.69
C LEU A 186 -32.49 24.24 11.41
N THR A 187 -31.85 23.18 10.93
CA THR A 187 -31.44 22.08 11.80
C THR A 187 -30.61 22.67 12.95
N PRO A 188 -30.85 22.27 14.21
CA PRO A 188 -30.07 22.76 15.35
C PRO A 188 -28.58 22.46 15.12
N VAL A 189 -27.78 23.50 14.86
CA VAL A 189 -26.32 23.36 14.73
C VAL A 189 -25.74 23.42 16.14
N ILE A 190 -25.30 22.26 16.64
CA ILE A 190 -24.56 22.19 17.90
C ILE A 190 -23.06 22.34 17.65
N GLY A 191 -22.37 23.02 18.58
CA GLY A 191 -20.91 23.19 18.53
C GLY A 191 -20.18 21.86 18.55
N CYS A 192 -19.13 21.74 17.74
CA CYS A 192 -18.28 20.54 17.65
C CYS A 192 -17.30 20.41 18.83
N ASP A 193 -17.28 21.38 19.73
CA ASP A 193 -16.58 21.39 21.01
C ASP A 193 -17.43 20.82 22.16
N VAL A 194 -18.75 20.76 21.97
CA VAL A 194 -19.69 20.30 22.99
C VAL A 194 -19.81 18.77 22.95
N VAL A 195 -19.32 18.12 24.01
CA VAL A 195 -19.41 16.66 24.10
C VAL A 195 -20.80 16.24 24.52
N GLN A 196 -21.51 15.60 23.61
CA GLN A 196 -22.88 15.14 23.85
C GLN A 196 -22.96 13.85 24.66
N PHE A 197 -21.95 12.98 24.53
CA PHE A 197 -21.88 11.72 25.22
C PHE A 197 -20.43 11.32 25.49
N ARG A 198 -20.15 10.93 26.73
CA ARG A 198 -18.87 10.35 27.15
C ARG A 198 -19.10 8.99 27.78
N PHE A 199 -18.32 8.01 27.37
CA PHE A 199 -18.26 6.69 28.00
C PHE A 199 -16.80 6.40 28.36
N LEU A 200 -16.55 6.03 29.61
CA LEU A 200 -15.19 5.77 30.14
C LEU A 200 -14.18 6.92 29.90
N GLY A 201 -14.65 8.18 29.88
CA GLY A 201 -13.82 9.37 29.62
C GLY A 201 -13.55 9.67 28.14
N ILE A 202 -13.95 8.77 27.23
CA ILE A 202 -13.81 8.91 25.78
C ILE A 202 -15.15 9.39 25.22
N SER A 203 -15.11 10.39 24.35
CA SER A 203 -16.28 10.88 23.64
C SER A 203 -16.68 9.95 22.49
N LEU A 204 -17.87 10.15 21.93
CA LEU A 204 -18.29 9.43 20.73
C LEU A 204 -17.31 9.63 19.55
N ALA A 205 -16.73 10.82 19.42
CA ALA A 205 -15.69 11.12 18.44
C ALA A 205 -14.40 10.33 18.69
N GLY A 206 -13.98 10.21 19.96
CA GLY A 206 -12.85 9.39 20.35
C GLY A 206 -13.05 7.91 20.07
N TYR A 207 -14.26 7.37 20.32
CA TYR A 207 -14.60 6.00 19.92
C TYR A 207 -14.53 5.80 18.41
N ASN A 208 -14.99 6.78 17.64
CA ASN A 208 -14.88 6.73 16.19
C ASN A 208 -13.42 6.70 15.70
N ALA A 209 -12.55 7.49 16.33
CA ALA A 209 -11.12 7.47 16.06
C ALA A 209 -10.52 6.08 16.33
N LEU A 210 -10.80 5.50 17.49
CA LEU A 210 -10.31 4.17 17.88
C LEU A 210 -10.78 3.07 16.93
N VAL A 211 -12.06 3.08 16.55
CA VAL A 211 -12.60 2.11 15.59
C VAL A 211 -11.96 2.28 14.23
N SER A 212 -11.81 3.50 13.74
CA SER A 212 -11.18 3.78 12.44
C SER A 212 -9.73 3.28 12.42
N VAL A 213 -8.96 3.51 13.49
CA VAL A 213 -7.60 2.98 13.63
C VAL A 213 -7.58 1.45 13.64
N ALA A 214 -8.51 0.81 14.37
CA ALA A 214 -8.61 -0.65 14.39
C ALA A 214 -8.94 -1.22 13.00
N ILE A 215 -9.82 -0.56 12.23
CA ILE A 215 -10.14 -0.94 10.85
C ILE A 215 -8.89 -0.82 9.97
N VAL A 216 -8.17 0.31 10.03
CA VAL A 216 -6.92 0.50 9.28
C VAL A 216 -5.89 -0.58 9.60
N ALA A 217 -5.75 -0.94 10.89
CA ALA A 217 -4.85 -2.02 11.29
C ALA A 217 -5.26 -3.37 10.70
N LEU A 218 -6.54 -3.72 10.73
CA LEU A 218 -7.06 -4.98 10.16
C LEU A 218 -6.92 -5.06 8.64
N LEU A 219 -7.15 -3.94 7.94
CA LEU A 219 -6.92 -3.83 6.50
C LEU A 219 -5.43 -3.94 6.17
N GLY A 220 -4.56 -3.31 6.96
CA GLY A 220 -3.11 -3.45 6.85
C GLY A 220 -2.63 -4.89 7.03
N ILE A 221 -3.20 -5.62 8.01
CA ILE A 221 -2.95 -7.05 8.21
C ILE A 221 -3.41 -7.87 6.99
N SER A 222 -4.58 -7.54 6.43
CA SER A 222 -5.10 -8.20 5.23
C SER A 222 -4.16 -8.05 4.04
N ILE A 223 -3.74 -6.81 3.76
CA ILE A 223 -2.80 -6.47 2.68
C ILE A 223 -1.45 -7.14 2.90
N ALA A 224 -0.91 -7.10 4.12
CA ALA A 224 0.37 -7.71 4.45
C ALA A 224 0.36 -9.25 4.33
N ALA A 225 -0.73 -9.89 4.76
CA ALA A 225 -0.91 -11.34 4.59
C ALA A 225 -0.94 -11.72 3.10
N GLN A 226 -1.65 -10.96 2.27
CA GLN A 226 -1.75 -11.18 0.83
C GLN A 226 -0.40 -10.95 0.12
N MET A 227 0.36 -9.94 0.54
CA MET A 227 1.71 -9.69 0.01
C MET A 227 2.69 -10.80 0.35
N ARG A 228 2.61 -11.35 1.57
CA ARG A 228 3.48 -12.47 2.00
C ARG A 228 3.18 -13.74 1.20
N HIS A 229 1.90 -14.04 0.95
CA HIS A 229 1.51 -15.18 0.10
C HIS A 229 2.04 -15.05 -1.33
N ARG A 230 2.18 -13.84 -1.87
CA ARG A 230 2.73 -13.62 -3.22
C ARG A 230 4.24 -13.81 -3.33
N ARG A 231 4.97 -13.74 -2.21
CA ARG A 231 6.45 -13.82 -2.18
C ARG A 231 6.99 -15.21 -1.89
N GLY A 232 6.17 -16.11 -1.33
CA GLY A 232 6.50 -17.52 -1.08
C GLY A 232 6.06 -18.41 -2.21
#